data_AF-A0A9X3WH54-F1
#
_entry.id   AF-A0A9X3WH54-F1
#
_cell.length_a   1.000
_cell.length_b   1.000
_cell.length_c   1.000
_cell.angle_alpha   90.00
_cell.angle_beta   90.00
_cell.angle_gamma   90.00
#
_symmetry.space_group_name_H-M   'P 1'
#
loop_
_entity.id
_entity.type
_entity.pdbx_description
1 polymer ?
#
loop_
_entity_poly.entity_id
_entity_poly.type
_entity_poly.pdbx_seq_one_letter_code
_entity_poly.pdbx_strand_id
1 'polypeptide(L)'
;MNRKKVLYIGTPIFNYHKKIIEEYESQGYSVDYYNDRPSESSFVKGAIKVKKNLMDSLIKKYFNKIMSETSGRTYDLVFIVNCKVFTPEMLKQLRKTQKSARFVLYMWDSLTLYPSSKELISIFDKAYSFDSDDCNEIEGLSFLPLFYSKDFEKLGQEDVKEYEFDIVSVCTAHPNRYKTMHNLFPILEAKGINVFSYMFLNKLQFLYNKVFVKEFKNAKKSEFKFKPLSEKENLAVLRKSNVVFDMQHNKQSGLTMRTIETFGAKRKMITSNGNIKKYDFYNSNNIFVLENQNPDEIIEFLENSYEPINSEIYEKYSLSHWLKTIINEEENNYLR
;
A
#
# COMPACT_ATOMS: atom_id res chain seq x y z
N MET A 1 26.70 17.25 -15.53
CA MET A 1 25.67 17.93 -14.70
C MET A 1 25.62 17.25 -13.35
N ASN A 2 25.58 18.02 -12.25
CA ASN A 2 25.50 17.45 -10.90
C ASN A 2 24.10 16.83 -10.73
N ARG A 3 24.00 15.53 -10.40
CA ARG A 3 22.70 14.88 -10.17
C ARG A 3 22.05 15.48 -8.93
N LYS A 4 20.73 15.75 -9.00
CA LYS A 4 19.95 16.19 -7.84
C LYS A 4 19.94 15.09 -6.77
N LYS A 5 19.98 15.46 -5.50
CA LYS A 5 20.08 14.53 -4.36
C LYS A 5 18.79 14.45 -3.56
N VAL A 6 18.36 13.24 -3.25
CA VAL A 6 17.19 12.95 -2.41
C VAL A 6 17.64 12.26 -1.12
N LEU A 7 17.23 12.81 0.02
CA LEU A 7 17.24 12.08 1.29
C LEU A 7 15.89 11.39 1.44
N TYR A 8 15.85 10.07 1.26
CA TYR A 8 14.63 9.28 1.40
C TYR A 8 14.58 8.57 2.75
N ILE A 9 13.58 8.89 3.56
CA ILE A 9 13.30 8.21 4.82
C ILE A 9 11.97 7.46 4.69
N GLY A 10 11.97 6.13 4.81
CA GLY A 10 10.73 5.36 4.65
C GLY A 10 10.81 3.98 5.26
N THR A 11 9.64 3.37 5.51
CA THR A 11 9.60 1.99 5.99
C THR A 11 9.89 1.02 4.84
N PRO A 12 10.71 -0.04 5.04
CA PRO A 12 10.98 -1.05 4.02
C PRO A 12 9.82 -2.06 3.84
N ILE A 13 8.63 -1.58 3.49
CA ILE A 13 7.42 -2.38 3.29
C ILE A 13 7.41 -2.96 1.87
N PHE A 14 7.19 -4.28 1.74
CA PHE A 14 7.06 -5.03 0.47
C PHE A 14 8.07 -4.63 -0.64
N ASN A 15 9.31 -4.30 -0.26
CA ASN A 15 10.34 -3.76 -1.16
C ASN A 15 9.99 -2.47 -1.93
N TYR A 16 8.88 -1.80 -1.64
CA TYR A 16 8.49 -0.55 -2.30
C TYR A 16 9.55 0.54 -2.18
N HIS A 17 10.22 0.64 -1.02
CA HIS A 17 11.36 1.55 -0.85
C HIS A 17 12.46 1.36 -1.91
N LYS A 18 12.76 0.12 -2.31
CA LYS A 18 13.76 -0.16 -3.36
C LYS A 18 13.28 0.29 -4.72
N LYS A 19 12.02 0.01 -5.04
CA LYS A 19 11.39 0.43 -6.30
C LYS A 19 11.34 1.95 -6.43
N ILE A 20 11.05 2.65 -5.33
CA ILE A 20 11.09 4.11 -5.25
C ILE A 20 12.51 4.63 -5.49
N ILE A 21 13.53 4.03 -4.86
CA ILE A 21 14.94 4.39 -5.08
C ILE A 21 15.32 4.20 -6.55
N GLU A 22 15.05 3.03 -7.12
CA GLU A 22 15.34 2.70 -8.52
C GLU A 22 14.64 3.66 -9.48
N GLU A 23 13.39 4.05 -9.20
CA GLU A 23 12.66 5.01 -10.03
C GLU A 23 13.27 6.42 -9.93
N TYR A 24 13.59 6.92 -8.73
CA TYR A 24 14.32 8.19 -8.57
C TYR A 24 15.64 8.20 -9.35
N GLU A 25 16.43 7.12 -9.25
CA GLU A 25 17.69 6.98 -9.96
C GLU A 25 17.50 6.97 -11.48
N SER A 26 16.45 6.31 -11.97
CA SER A 26 16.09 6.31 -13.38
C SER A 26 15.67 7.70 -13.89
N GLN A 27 15.13 8.55 -13.01
CA GLN A 27 14.79 9.94 -13.30
C GLN A 27 15.98 10.91 -13.09
N GLY A 28 17.20 10.38 -12.86
CA GLY A 28 18.44 11.17 -12.80
C GLY A 28 18.83 11.69 -11.41
N TYR A 29 18.17 11.23 -10.35
CA TYR A 29 18.51 11.58 -8.97
C TYR A 29 19.55 10.63 -8.38
N SER A 30 20.21 11.04 -7.30
CA SER A 30 20.92 10.12 -6.41
C SER A 30 20.21 10.08 -5.05
N VAL A 31 20.05 8.90 -4.47
CA VAL A 31 19.23 8.71 -3.27
C VAL A 31 20.06 8.20 -2.11
N ASP A 32 20.01 8.90 -0.98
CA ASP A 32 20.45 8.38 0.31
C ASP A 32 19.21 7.89 1.08
N TYR A 33 19.15 6.58 1.33
CA TYR A 33 17.99 5.96 1.98
C TYR A 33 18.23 5.60 3.44
N TYR A 34 17.25 5.90 4.28
CA TYR A 34 17.17 5.49 5.67
C TYR A 34 15.82 4.88 5.99
N ASN A 35 15.83 3.87 6.86
CA ASN A 35 14.60 3.35 7.42
C ASN A 35 13.94 4.42 8.32
N ASP A 36 12.60 4.49 8.35
CA ASP A 36 11.86 5.39 9.24
C ASP A 36 11.87 4.95 10.71
N ARG A 37 12.59 3.87 11.05
CA ARG A 37 12.78 3.36 12.41
C ARG A 37 14.14 2.68 12.61
N PRO A 38 14.63 2.55 13.85
CA PRO A 38 15.95 1.99 14.13
C PRO A 38 16.11 0.50 13.83
N SER A 39 15.02 -0.27 13.75
CA SER A 39 15.08 -1.73 13.55
C SER A 39 13.77 -2.30 12.99
N GLU A 40 13.91 -3.34 12.17
CA GLU A 40 12.80 -4.16 11.66
C GLU A 40 12.43 -5.37 12.54
N SER A 41 13.04 -5.50 13.73
CA SER A 41 12.69 -6.61 14.63
C SER A 41 11.23 -6.51 15.07
N SER A 42 10.56 -7.67 15.19
CA SER A 42 9.15 -7.73 15.64
C SER A 42 8.97 -7.09 17.02
N PHE A 43 9.98 -7.21 17.89
CA PHE A 43 9.99 -6.57 19.20
C PHE A 43 9.98 -5.04 19.11
N VAL A 44 10.89 -4.44 18.33
CA VAL A 44 10.96 -2.97 18.18
C VAL A 44 9.69 -2.44 17.53
N LYS A 45 9.17 -3.12 16.50
CA LYS A 45 7.90 -2.76 15.86
C LYS A 45 6.72 -2.81 16.85
N GLY A 46 6.66 -3.84 17.69
CA GLY A 46 5.66 -3.97 18.75
C GLY A 46 5.79 -2.87 19.81
N ALA A 47 7.01 -2.62 20.30
CA ALA A 47 7.28 -1.61 21.32
C ALA A 47 6.92 -0.19 20.84
N ILE A 48 7.29 0.18 19.62
CA ILE A 48 6.92 1.47 19.00
C ILE A 48 5.39 1.63 18.96
N LYS A 49 4.66 0.55 18.63
CA LYS A 49 3.20 0.58 18.53
C LYS A 49 2.51 0.68 19.90
N VAL A 50 3.08 0.07 20.95
CA VAL A 50 2.42 -0.05 22.27
C VAL A 50 2.86 1.05 23.24
N LYS A 51 4.16 1.32 23.34
CA LYS A 51 4.76 2.33 24.21
C LYS A 51 6.02 2.90 23.56
N LYS A 52 5.84 3.82 22.61
CA LYS A 52 6.92 4.51 21.89
C LYS A 52 8.01 5.06 22.82
N ASN A 53 7.62 5.62 23.97
CA ASN A 53 8.53 6.24 24.94
C ASN A 53 9.62 5.28 25.47
N LEU A 54 9.35 3.97 25.51
CA LEU A 54 10.37 2.98 25.90
C LEU A 54 11.55 2.93 24.92
N MET A 55 11.34 3.39 23.69
CA MET A 55 12.31 3.35 22.59
C MET A 55 12.98 4.72 22.35
N ASP A 56 12.70 5.75 23.15
CA ASP A 56 13.16 7.12 22.87
C ASP A 56 14.68 7.24 22.76
N SER A 57 15.43 6.57 23.64
CA SER A 57 16.90 6.56 23.59
C SER A 57 17.42 5.92 22.30
N LEU A 58 16.82 4.79 21.88
CA LEU A 58 17.18 4.11 20.65
C LEU A 58 16.83 4.94 19.41
N ILE A 59 15.64 5.56 19.40
CA ILE A 59 15.18 6.46 18.34
C ILE A 59 16.11 7.68 18.23
N LYS A 60 16.44 8.31 19.36
CA LYS A 60 17.35 9.47 19.41
C LYS A 60 18.76 9.10 18.92
N LYS A 61 19.31 7.96 19.35
CA LYS A 61 20.60 7.46 18.87
C LYS A 61 20.59 7.23 17.35
N TYR A 62 19.51 6.64 16.84
CA TYR A 62 19.34 6.41 15.41
C TYR A 62 19.19 7.71 14.62
N PHE A 63 18.39 8.66 15.11
CA PHE A 63 18.25 9.97 14.50
C PHE A 63 19.59 10.73 14.46
N ASN A 64 20.37 10.71 15.56
CA ASN A 64 21.71 11.32 15.59
C ASN A 64 22.67 10.67 14.59
N LYS A 65 22.57 9.35 14.35
CA LYS A 65 23.33 8.68 13.30
C LYS A 65 22.98 9.24 11.92
N ILE A 66 21.70 9.39 11.60
CA ILE A 66 21.25 9.99 10.32
C ILE A 66 21.80 11.41 10.20
N MET A 67 21.65 12.25 11.24
CA MET A 67 22.17 13.62 11.23
C MET A 67 23.69 13.69 11.00
N SER A 68 24.45 12.74 11.57
CA SER A 68 25.90 12.65 11.39
C SER A 68 26.26 12.25 9.95
N GLU A 69 25.64 11.21 9.40
CA GLU A 69 25.94 10.70 8.06
C GLU A 69 25.47 11.62 6.94
N THR A 70 24.44 12.43 7.20
CA THR A 70 23.95 13.48 6.30
C THR A 70 24.67 14.82 6.48
N SER A 71 25.57 14.93 7.46
CA SER A 71 26.36 16.14 7.70
C SER A 71 27.27 16.44 6.52
N GLY A 72 27.36 17.71 6.13
CA GLY A 72 28.15 18.15 4.97
C GLY A 72 27.57 17.75 3.61
N ARG A 73 26.39 17.11 3.57
CA ARG A 73 25.63 16.84 2.35
C ARG A 73 24.51 17.86 2.20
N THR A 74 24.29 18.29 0.97
CA THR A 74 23.16 19.14 0.59
C THR A 74 22.20 18.29 -0.25
N TYR A 75 20.93 18.28 0.13
CA TYR A 75 19.86 17.64 -0.63
C TYR A 75 19.01 18.68 -1.34
N ASP A 76 18.45 18.30 -2.49
CA ASP A 76 17.43 19.08 -3.19
C ASP A 76 16.02 18.72 -2.66
N LEU A 77 15.85 17.47 -2.21
CA LEU A 77 14.59 16.94 -1.69
C LEU A 77 14.85 16.06 -0.46
N VAL A 78 14.10 16.32 0.62
CA VAL A 78 13.93 15.40 1.74
C VAL A 78 12.55 14.78 1.62
N PHE A 79 12.50 13.51 1.23
CA PHE A 79 11.27 12.77 1.03
C PHE A 79 11.04 11.79 2.17
N ILE A 80 9.93 11.92 2.90
CA ILE A 80 9.62 11.08 4.05
C ILE A 80 8.29 10.36 3.84
N VAL A 81 8.29 9.04 4.02
CA VAL A 81 7.07 8.21 3.97
C VAL A 81 6.69 7.77 5.39
N ASN A 82 5.45 8.04 5.82
CA ASN A 82 4.83 7.77 7.13
C ASN A 82 5.46 8.43 8.37
N CYS A 83 6.79 8.43 8.48
CA CYS A 83 7.54 8.96 9.62
C CYS A 83 7.04 8.45 11.00
N LYS A 84 7.09 7.14 11.26
CA LYS A 84 6.42 6.57 12.46
C LYS A 84 7.06 6.93 13.79
N VAL A 85 8.36 7.24 13.82
CA VAL A 85 9.11 7.36 15.09
C VAL A 85 9.67 8.75 15.36
N PHE A 86 10.02 9.54 14.35
CA PHE A 86 10.65 10.84 14.59
C PHE A 86 9.63 11.85 15.13
N THR A 87 10.08 12.71 16.04
CA THR A 87 9.25 13.75 16.65
C THR A 87 9.28 15.02 15.81
N PRO A 88 8.31 15.95 15.99
CA PRO A 88 8.38 17.28 15.40
C PRO A 88 9.72 17.99 15.61
N GLU A 89 10.32 17.88 16.80
CA GLU A 89 11.60 18.51 17.14
C GLU A 89 12.75 17.93 16.30
N MET A 90 12.78 16.60 16.14
CA MET A 90 13.77 15.92 15.30
C MET A 90 13.66 16.38 13.85
N LEU A 91 12.44 16.41 13.28
CA LEU A 91 12.26 16.85 11.90
C LEU A 91 12.59 18.34 11.72
N LYS A 92 12.24 19.19 12.68
CA LYS A 92 12.66 20.61 12.70
C LYS A 92 14.18 20.74 12.76
N GLN A 93 14.88 19.87 13.49
CA GLN A 93 16.35 19.84 13.52
C GLN A 93 16.92 19.46 12.14
N LEU A 94 16.36 18.44 11.47
CA LEU A 94 16.77 18.06 10.11
C LEU A 94 16.51 19.20 9.11
N ARG A 95 15.37 19.89 9.19
CA ARG A 95 15.04 21.04 8.35
C ARG A 95 16.02 22.20 8.53
N LYS A 96 16.48 22.44 9.76
CA LYS A 96 17.50 23.46 10.05
C LYS A 96 18.85 23.17 9.39
N THR A 97 19.21 21.89 9.20
CA THR A 97 20.47 21.51 8.53
C THR A 97 20.33 21.42 7.02
N GLN A 98 19.11 21.20 6.49
CA GLN A 98 18.83 21.05 5.07
C GLN A 98 17.96 22.21 4.52
N LYS A 99 18.39 23.46 4.72
CA LYS A 99 17.59 24.66 4.43
C LYS A 99 17.23 24.86 2.96
N SER A 100 18.03 24.33 2.05
CA SER A 100 17.81 24.43 0.60
C SER A 100 16.93 23.30 0.05
N ALA A 101 16.71 22.25 0.82
CA ALA A 101 15.94 21.10 0.38
C ALA A 101 14.45 21.39 0.53
N ARG A 102 13.64 20.96 -0.45
CA ARG A 102 12.19 20.85 -0.23
C ARG A 102 11.90 19.64 0.64
N PHE A 103 10.99 19.76 1.59
CA PHE A 103 10.54 18.65 2.43
C PHE A 103 9.16 18.18 1.96
N VAL A 104 9.05 16.91 1.60
CA VAL A 104 7.78 16.29 1.20
C VAL A 104 7.47 15.10 2.10
N LEU A 105 6.25 15.09 2.64
CA LEU A 105 5.69 13.98 3.42
C LEU A 105 4.69 13.20 2.56
N TYR A 106 4.76 11.87 2.58
CA TYR A 106 3.72 11.01 2.03
C TYR A 106 3.21 10.04 3.11
N MET A 107 1.94 10.21 3.49
CA MET A 107 1.24 9.32 4.40
C MET A 107 0.72 8.12 3.62
N TRP A 108 1.34 6.97 3.86
CA TRP A 108 1.00 5.68 3.26
C TRP A 108 0.01 4.89 4.12
N ASP A 109 -0.05 5.18 5.43
CA ASP A 109 -1.05 4.65 6.35
C ASP A 109 -2.03 5.78 6.71
N SER A 110 -3.32 5.42 6.91
CA SER A 110 -4.33 6.40 7.33
C SER A 110 -3.96 7.03 8.68
N LEU A 111 -4.15 8.33 8.79
CA LEU A 111 -3.92 9.12 10.00
C LEU A 111 -4.89 8.75 11.13
N THR A 112 -6.04 8.14 10.82
CA THR A 112 -6.90 7.51 11.84
C THR A 112 -6.16 6.44 12.65
N LEU A 113 -5.17 5.74 12.04
CA LEU A 113 -4.35 4.74 12.73
C LEU A 113 -3.17 5.37 13.47
N TYR A 114 -2.75 6.58 13.10
CA TYR A 114 -1.55 7.26 13.59
C TYR A 114 -1.79 8.77 13.79
N PRO A 115 -2.68 9.18 14.72
CA PRO A 115 -3.12 10.58 14.83
C PRO A 115 -2.00 11.55 15.19
N SER A 116 -0.94 11.09 15.87
CA SER A 116 0.23 11.92 16.20
C SER A 116 1.02 12.38 14.97
N SER A 117 0.88 11.71 13.82
CA SER A 117 1.50 12.16 12.57
C SER A 117 0.90 13.47 12.05
N LYS A 118 -0.28 13.89 12.52
CA LYS A 118 -0.90 15.17 12.15
C LYS A 118 -0.02 16.38 12.49
N GLU A 119 0.69 16.33 13.62
CA GLU A 119 1.58 17.40 14.07
C GLU A 119 2.79 17.60 13.13
N LEU A 120 3.15 16.57 12.36
CA LEU A 120 4.29 16.59 11.46
C LEU A 120 3.99 17.42 10.20
N ILE A 121 2.74 17.46 9.75
CA ILE A 121 2.32 18.03 8.46
C ILE A 121 2.84 19.46 8.28
N SER A 122 2.69 20.29 9.30
CA SER A 122 3.12 21.71 9.30
C SER A 122 4.63 21.95 9.10
N ILE A 123 5.46 20.89 9.19
CA ILE A 123 6.92 20.98 9.04
C ILE A 123 7.36 20.83 7.58
N PHE A 124 6.49 20.25 6.74
CA PHE A 124 6.78 19.94 5.34
C PHE A 124 6.25 21.04 4.43
N ASP A 125 6.92 21.21 3.29
CA ASP A 125 6.48 22.14 2.25
C ASP A 125 5.26 21.58 1.51
N LYS A 126 5.20 20.25 1.39
CA LYS A 126 4.05 19.52 0.84
C LYS A 126 3.82 18.23 1.62
N ALA A 127 2.58 17.91 1.91
CA ALA A 127 2.19 16.65 2.53
C ALA A 127 1.06 16.00 1.73
N TYR A 128 1.20 14.71 1.49
CA TYR A 128 0.25 13.90 0.74
C TYR A 128 -0.33 12.78 1.60
N SER A 129 -1.55 12.36 1.31
CA SER A 129 -2.12 11.11 1.82
C SER A 129 -2.85 10.35 0.71
N PHE A 130 -2.79 9.01 0.78
CA PHE A 130 -3.56 8.13 -0.08
C PHE A 130 -5.02 7.95 0.37
N ASP A 131 -5.35 8.39 1.59
CA ASP A 131 -6.68 8.30 2.16
C ASP A 131 -7.41 9.64 1.94
N SER A 132 -8.51 9.60 1.18
CA SER A 132 -9.24 10.82 0.80
C SER A 132 -9.91 11.48 1.99
N ASP A 133 -10.35 10.69 2.97
CA ASP A 133 -11.04 11.22 4.14
C ASP A 133 -10.05 12.00 5.02
N ASP A 134 -8.83 11.48 5.20
CA ASP A 134 -7.74 12.21 5.87
C ASP A 134 -7.48 13.57 5.20
N CYS A 135 -7.49 13.63 3.86
CA CYS A 135 -7.25 14.87 3.10
C CYS A 135 -8.37 15.90 3.26
N ASN A 136 -9.61 15.45 3.41
CA ASN A 136 -10.76 16.33 3.61
C ASN A 136 -10.82 16.89 5.03
N GLU A 137 -10.35 16.14 6.02
CA GLU A 137 -10.45 16.50 7.43
C GLU A 137 -9.22 17.25 7.98
N ILE A 138 -8.09 17.20 7.27
CA ILE A 138 -6.81 17.71 7.77
C ILE A 138 -6.20 18.70 6.79
N GLU A 139 -6.16 19.96 7.24
CA GLU A 139 -5.52 21.05 6.52
C GLU A 139 -4.04 20.75 6.23
N GLY A 140 -3.58 21.11 5.03
CA GLY A 140 -2.21 20.91 4.56
C GLY A 140 -1.94 19.54 3.93
N LEU A 141 -2.92 18.62 3.91
CA LEU A 141 -2.83 17.38 3.14
C LEU A 141 -3.42 17.54 1.74
N SER A 142 -2.71 16.99 0.76
CA SER A 142 -3.21 16.84 -0.61
C SER A 142 -3.43 15.36 -0.91
N PHE A 143 -4.52 15.05 -1.60
CA PHE A 143 -4.80 13.68 -2.00
C PHE A 143 -3.82 13.23 -3.10
N LEU A 144 -3.16 12.10 -2.86
CA LEU A 144 -2.32 11.43 -3.85
C LEU A 144 -2.43 9.91 -3.62
N PRO A 145 -3.10 9.17 -4.51
CA PRO A 145 -3.30 7.74 -4.32
C PRO A 145 -1.99 6.96 -4.31
N LEU A 146 -2.10 5.68 -3.96
CA LEU A 146 -1.02 4.71 -4.11
C LEU A 146 -0.70 4.50 -5.60
N PHE A 147 0.37 3.78 -5.88
CA PHE A 147 0.88 3.55 -7.23
C PHE A 147 1.05 2.07 -7.53
N TYR A 148 1.09 1.70 -8.82
CA TYR A 148 1.59 0.40 -9.26
C TYR A 148 3.02 0.51 -9.77
N SER A 149 3.81 -0.54 -9.57
CA SER A 149 5.20 -0.60 -10.06
C SER A 149 5.32 -1.19 -11.46
N LYS A 150 6.50 -1.01 -12.10
CA LYS A 150 6.85 -1.57 -13.40
C LYS A 150 6.59 -3.07 -13.56
N ASP A 151 6.66 -3.85 -12.48
CA ASP A 151 6.37 -5.30 -12.56
C ASP A 151 4.90 -5.59 -12.86
N PHE A 152 3.98 -4.81 -12.29
CA PHE A 152 2.54 -4.93 -12.57
C PHE A 152 2.21 -4.34 -13.94
N GLU A 153 2.89 -3.25 -14.32
CA GLU A 153 2.78 -2.67 -15.65
C GLU A 153 3.16 -3.68 -16.74
N LYS A 154 4.32 -4.35 -16.60
CA LYS A 154 4.75 -5.42 -17.50
C LYS A 154 3.72 -6.53 -17.58
N LEU A 155 3.18 -6.94 -16.43
CA LEU A 155 2.14 -7.98 -16.39
C LEU A 155 0.86 -7.57 -17.13
N GLY A 156 0.47 -6.29 -17.04
CA GLY A 156 -0.67 -5.73 -17.75
C GLY A 156 -0.44 -5.51 -19.25
N GLN A 157 0.78 -5.69 -19.74
CA GLN A 157 1.13 -5.67 -21.16
C GLN A 157 1.25 -7.08 -21.75
N GLU A 158 1.21 -8.13 -20.92
CA GLU A 158 1.26 -9.51 -21.39
C GLU A 158 -0.10 -9.92 -21.99
N ASP A 159 -0.08 -10.52 -23.19
CA ASP A 159 -1.26 -11.15 -23.78
C ASP A 159 -1.65 -12.39 -22.97
N VAL A 160 -2.80 -12.35 -22.30
CA VAL A 160 -3.30 -13.50 -21.56
C VAL A 160 -4.13 -14.38 -22.48
N LYS A 161 -3.64 -15.58 -22.76
CA LYS A 161 -4.34 -16.55 -23.60
C LYS A 161 -5.41 -17.33 -22.85
N GLU A 162 -5.09 -17.79 -21.64
CA GLU A 162 -5.98 -18.56 -20.79
C GLU A 162 -5.68 -18.26 -19.31
N TYR A 163 -6.72 -18.25 -18.47
CA TYR A 163 -6.61 -18.11 -17.03
C TYR A 163 -6.75 -19.48 -16.35
N GLU A 164 -5.91 -19.77 -15.35
CA GLU A 164 -6.02 -20.99 -14.52
C GLU A 164 -7.04 -20.80 -13.39
N PHE A 165 -7.18 -19.56 -12.91
CA PHE A 165 -8.07 -19.20 -11.81
C PHE A 165 -9.02 -18.09 -12.23
N ASP A 166 -10.31 -18.32 -12.00
CA ASP A 166 -11.34 -17.29 -12.20
C ASP A 166 -11.19 -16.20 -11.15
N ILE A 167 -10.97 -16.59 -9.89
CA ILE A 167 -10.80 -15.67 -8.77
C ILE A 167 -9.55 -16.03 -7.99
N VAL A 168 -8.71 -15.03 -7.68
CA VAL A 168 -7.57 -15.19 -6.78
C VAL A 168 -7.67 -14.24 -5.59
N SER A 169 -7.28 -14.73 -4.42
CA SER A 169 -7.14 -13.88 -3.22
C SER A 169 -5.94 -14.29 -2.39
N VAL A 170 -5.06 -13.35 -2.06
CA VAL A 170 -3.85 -13.61 -1.27
C VAL A 170 -3.79 -12.71 -0.04
N CYS A 171 -4.56 -12.92 1.02
CA CYS A 171 -4.70 -11.92 2.08
C CYS A 171 -4.18 -12.40 3.45
N THR A 172 -3.88 -11.45 4.33
CA THR A 172 -3.74 -11.78 5.75
C THR A 172 -5.10 -12.21 6.30
N ALA A 173 -5.12 -13.30 7.08
CA ALA A 173 -6.33 -13.86 7.67
C ALA A 173 -6.84 -13.01 8.84
N HIS A 174 -7.49 -11.89 8.51
CA HIS A 174 -8.26 -11.09 9.47
C HIS A 174 -9.67 -11.67 9.65
N PRO A 175 -10.33 -11.44 10.80
CA PRO A 175 -11.64 -12.06 11.10
C PRO A 175 -12.71 -11.84 10.03
N ASN A 176 -12.88 -10.60 9.56
CA ASN A 176 -13.89 -10.28 8.54
C ASN A 176 -13.57 -10.90 7.17
N ARG A 177 -12.29 -10.94 6.79
CA ARG A 177 -11.83 -11.59 5.55
C ARG A 177 -12.05 -13.09 5.60
N TYR A 178 -11.63 -13.71 6.71
CA TYR A 178 -11.81 -15.14 6.94
C TYR A 178 -13.28 -15.53 6.88
N LYS A 179 -14.13 -14.84 7.65
CA LYS A 179 -15.59 -15.08 7.64
C LYS A 179 -16.19 -14.98 6.24
N THR A 180 -15.86 -13.92 5.51
CA THR A 180 -16.44 -13.67 4.18
C THR A 180 -16.00 -14.74 3.18
N MET A 181 -14.70 -14.98 3.07
CA MET A 181 -14.16 -15.93 2.09
C MET A 181 -14.52 -17.38 2.45
N HIS A 182 -14.55 -17.74 3.74
CA HIS A 182 -14.96 -19.08 4.20
C HIS A 182 -16.43 -19.39 3.88
N ASN A 183 -17.30 -18.36 3.84
CA ASN A 183 -18.70 -18.53 3.47
C ASN A 183 -18.92 -18.48 1.96
N LEU A 184 -18.26 -17.55 1.27
CA LEU A 184 -18.52 -17.25 -0.14
C LEU A 184 -17.82 -18.23 -1.09
N PHE A 185 -16.56 -18.54 -0.86
CA PHE A 185 -15.76 -19.30 -1.83
C PHE A 185 -16.26 -20.72 -2.05
N PRO A 186 -16.65 -21.50 -1.02
CA PRO A 186 -17.23 -22.83 -1.26
C PRO A 186 -18.50 -22.81 -2.12
N ILE A 187 -19.30 -21.74 -2.04
CA ILE A 187 -20.51 -21.60 -2.85
C ILE A 187 -20.14 -21.33 -4.32
N LEU A 188 -19.14 -20.49 -4.57
CA LEU A 188 -18.63 -20.23 -5.92
C LEU A 188 -17.98 -21.48 -6.52
N GLU A 189 -17.15 -22.18 -5.75
CA GLU A 189 -16.52 -23.44 -6.16
C GLU A 189 -17.56 -24.51 -6.51
N ALA A 190 -18.64 -24.63 -5.72
CA ALA A 190 -19.74 -25.54 -6.01
C ALA A 190 -20.51 -25.20 -7.30
N LYS A 191 -20.41 -23.95 -7.77
CA LYS A 191 -20.96 -23.48 -9.06
C LYS A 191 -19.94 -23.55 -10.21
N GLY A 192 -18.77 -24.15 -9.99
CA GLY A 192 -17.75 -24.38 -11.01
C GLY A 192 -16.72 -23.27 -11.16
N ILE A 193 -16.68 -22.30 -10.25
CA ILE A 193 -15.68 -21.21 -10.28
C ILE A 193 -14.37 -21.70 -9.66
N ASN A 194 -13.26 -21.57 -10.41
CA ASN A 194 -11.94 -21.95 -9.95
C ASN A 194 -11.33 -20.85 -9.07
N VAL A 195 -11.34 -21.07 -7.75
CA VAL A 195 -10.85 -20.09 -6.77
C VAL A 195 -9.46 -20.48 -6.22
N PHE A 196 -8.49 -19.57 -6.33
CA PHE A 196 -7.24 -19.66 -5.58
C PHE A 196 -7.30 -18.80 -4.32
N SER A 197 -7.37 -19.43 -3.15
CA SER A 197 -7.38 -18.75 -1.84
C SER A 197 -6.09 -19.00 -1.06
N TYR A 198 -5.31 -17.94 -0.84
CA TYR A 198 -4.09 -17.96 -0.02
C TYR A 198 -4.25 -17.03 1.17
N MET A 199 -4.82 -17.56 2.25
CA MET A 199 -4.91 -16.84 3.52
C MET A 199 -3.70 -17.15 4.39
N PHE A 200 -2.98 -16.12 4.83
CA PHE A 200 -1.81 -16.29 5.69
C PHE A 200 -1.86 -15.50 6.99
N LEU A 201 -1.26 -16.04 8.04
CA LEU A 201 -1.08 -15.39 9.34
C LEU A 201 0.05 -16.05 10.12
N ASN A 202 0.58 -15.38 11.13
CA ASN A 202 1.62 -15.97 11.95
C ASN A 202 1.03 -17.06 12.89
N LYS A 203 1.84 -18.07 13.26
CA LYS A 203 1.37 -19.22 14.07
C LYS A 203 0.77 -18.80 15.43
N LEU A 204 1.37 -17.82 16.09
CA LEU A 204 0.90 -17.33 17.40
C LEU A 204 -0.45 -16.61 17.27
N GLN A 205 -0.61 -15.81 16.22
CA GLN A 205 -1.86 -15.15 15.88
C GLN A 205 -2.95 -16.16 15.51
N PHE A 206 -2.62 -17.25 14.81
CA PHE A 206 -3.59 -18.32 14.58
C PHE A 206 -4.06 -18.95 15.89
N LEU A 207 -3.13 -19.32 16.80
CA LEU A 207 -3.48 -19.89 18.10
C LEU A 207 -4.34 -18.92 18.93
N TYR A 208 -3.95 -17.64 18.97
CA TYR A 208 -4.73 -16.59 19.62
C TYR A 208 -6.13 -16.47 19.02
N ASN A 209 -6.23 -16.31 17.70
CA ASN A 209 -7.52 -16.16 17.02
C ASN A 209 -8.41 -17.39 17.22
N LYS A 210 -7.86 -18.60 17.13
CA LYS A 210 -8.60 -19.86 17.32
C LYS A 210 -9.28 -19.95 18.69
N VAL A 211 -8.68 -19.37 19.72
CA VAL A 211 -9.19 -19.38 21.10
C VAL A 211 -10.12 -18.19 21.37
N PHE A 212 -9.74 -16.99 20.93
CA PHE A 212 -10.37 -15.74 21.38
C PHE A 212 -11.25 -15.05 20.33
N VAL A 213 -11.18 -15.45 19.06
CA VAL A 213 -11.92 -14.80 17.97
C VAL A 213 -13.03 -15.72 17.47
N LYS A 214 -14.28 -15.24 17.56
CA LYS A 214 -15.49 -16.02 17.24
C LYS A 214 -15.43 -16.62 15.83
N GLU A 215 -15.01 -15.82 14.84
CA GLU A 215 -14.91 -16.23 13.44
C GLU A 215 -13.97 -17.41 13.25
N PHE A 216 -12.91 -17.53 14.08
CA PHE A 216 -11.89 -18.57 13.95
C PHE A 216 -12.19 -19.84 14.75
N LYS A 217 -13.27 -19.87 15.55
CA LYS A 217 -13.58 -21.00 16.46
C LYS A 217 -13.57 -22.36 15.75
N ASN A 218 -14.07 -22.43 14.52
CA ASN A 218 -14.12 -23.65 13.70
C ASN A 218 -13.00 -23.76 12.67
N ALA A 219 -12.09 -22.78 12.59
CA ALA A 219 -11.07 -22.71 11.56
C ALA A 219 -10.04 -23.83 11.69
N LYS A 220 -9.78 -24.55 10.60
CA LYS A 220 -8.80 -25.64 10.53
C LYS A 220 -7.44 -25.06 10.16
N LYS A 221 -6.38 -25.61 10.76
CA LYS A 221 -5.00 -25.19 10.46
C LYS A 221 -4.65 -25.31 8.97
N SER A 222 -5.24 -26.28 8.27
CA SER A 222 -5.04 -26.53 6.83
C SER A 222 -5.57 -25.42 5.92
N GLU A 223 -6.50 -24.59 6.40
CA GLU A 223 -7.06 -23.45 5.65
C GLU A 223 -6.08 -22.27 5.58
N PHE A 224 -4.97 -22.33 6.31
CA PHE A 224 -4.03 -21.22 6.43
C PHE A 224 -2.61 -21.58 6.02
N LYS A 225 -1.91 -20.55 5.56
CA LYS A 225 -0.47 -20.54 5.36
C LYS A 225 0.17 -19.72 6.49
N PHE A 226 1.41 -20.07 6.83
CA PHE A 226 2.12 -19.42 7.94
C PHE A 226 3.27 -18.53 7.49
N LYS A 227 3.34 -18.26 6.19
CA LYS A 227 4.27 -17.34 5.55
C LYS A 227 3.52 -16.58 4.45
N PRO A 228 3.82 -15.29 4.23
CA PRO A 228 3.33 -14.59 3.06
C PRO A 228 3.96 -15.17 1.79
N LEU A 229 3.27 -15.03 0.66
CA LEU A 229 3.91 -15.17 -0.65
C LEU A 229 4.95 -14.06 -0.85
N SER A 230 6.05 -14.40 -1.49
CA SER A 230 6.97 -13.42 -2.06
C SER A 230 6.30 -12.67 -3.21
N GLU A 231 6.85 -11.52 -3.57
CA GLU A 231 6.38 -10.73 -4.70
C GLU A 231 6.39 -11.51 -6.03
N LYS A 232 7.45 -12.29 -6.28
CA LYS A 232 7.55 -13.15 -7.47
C LYS A 232 6.42 -14.20 -7.51
N GLU A 233 6.09 -14.80 -6.36
CA GLU A 233 4.98 -15.75 -6.27
C GLU A 233 3.63 -15.06 -6.47
N ASN A 234 3.43 -13.86 -5.91
CA ASN A 234 2.21 -13.07 -6.14
C ASN A 234 2.01 -12.75 -7.63
N LEU A 235 3.06 -12.26 -8.31
CA LEU A 235 3.01 -11.98 -9.75
C LEU A 235 2.73 -13.25 -10.57
N ALA A 236 3.27 -14.40 -10.16
CA ALA A 236 3.00 -15.68 -10.82
C ALA A 236 1.54 -16.11 -10.68
N VAL A 237 0.92 -15.88 -9.51
CA VAL A 237 -0.52 -16.12 -9.29
C VAL A 237 -1.36 -15.15 -10.12
N LEU A 238 -1.05 -13.86 -10.08
CA LEU A 238 -1.76 -12.81 -10.84
C LEU A 238 -1.71 -13.03 -12.35
N ARG A 239 -0.59 -13.55 -12.87
CA ARG A 239 -0.45 -13.89 -14.29
C ARG A 239 -1.49 -14.92 -14.74
N LYS A 240 -1.84 -15.84 -13.85
CA LYS A 240 -2.77 -16.95 -14.10
C LYS A 240 -4.22 -16.63 -13.70
N SER A 241 -4.49 -15.42 -13.22
CA SER A 241 -5.79 -15.04 -12.67
C SER A 241 -6.58 -14.12 -13.60
N ASN A 242 -7.89 -14.35 -13.70
CA ASN A 242 -8.83 -13.43 -14.33
C ASN A 242 -9.19 -12.27 -13.40
N VAL A 243 -9.69 -12.58 -12.20
CA VAL A 243 -10.18 -11.61 -11.21
C VAL A 243 -9.41 -11.69 -9.90
N VAL A 244 -9.10 -10.53 -9.31
CA VAL A 244 -8.54 -10.43 -7.95
C VAL A 244 -9.64 -10.07 -6.96
N PHE A 245 -9.79 -10.86 -5.90
CA PHE A 245 -10.68 -10.58 -4.77
C PHE A 245 -9.91 -9.87 -3.65
N ASP A 246 -10.24 -8.60 -3.42
CA ASP A 246 -9.69 -7.75 -2.36
C ASP A 246 -10.74 -7.38 -1.30
N MET A 247 -10.27 -7.23 -0.06
CA MET A 247 -11.11 -6.74 1.02
C MET A 247 -10.29 -5.81 1.91
N GLN A 248 -10.73 -4.57 2.05
CA GLN A 248 -10.05 -3.60 2.89
C GLN A 248 -10.26 -3.87 4.39
N HIS A 249 -9.46 -3.21 5.22
CA HIS A 249 -9.73 -3.15 6.65
C HIS A 249 -10.85 -2.15 6.92
N ASN A 250 -11.80 -2.45 7.81
CA ASN A 250 -12.97 -1.60 8.12
C ASN A 250 -12.66 -0.18 8.64
N LYS A 251 -11.39 0.17 8.84
CA LYS A 251 -10.96 1.47 9.41
C LYS A 251 -10.17 2.32 8.41
N GLN A 252 -10.16 1.93 7.15
CA GLN A 252 -9.44 2.60 6.08
C GLN A 252 -10.44 2.96 4.99
N SER A 253 -10.37 4.19 4.49
CA SER A 253 -11.21 4.65 3.39
C SER A 253 -10.46 4.53 2.05
N GLY A 254 -9.15 4.80 2.06
CA GLY A 254 -8.29 4.75 0.89
C GLY A 254 -8.17 3.36 0.27
N LEU A 255 -7.91 3.30 -1.04
CA LEU A 255 -7.72 2.04 -1.75
C LEU A 255 -6.49 1.29 -1.23
N THR A 256 -6.55 -0.04 -1.23
CA THR A 256 -5.41 -0.85 -0.80
C THR A 256 -4.32 -0.88 -1.86
N MET A 257 -3.09 -1.22 -1.48
CA MET A 257 -2.04 -1.44 -2.48
C MET A 257 -2.43 -2.53 -3.48
N ARG A 258 -3.12 -3.59 -3.04
CA ARG A 258 -3.66 -4.63 -3.93
C ARG A 258 -4.59 -4.08 -4.99
N THR A 259 -5.42 -3.11 -4.61
CA THR A 259 -6.34 -2.47 -5.55
C THR A 259 -5.55 -1.84 -6.69
N ILE A 260 -4.54 -1.04 -6.37
CA ILE A 260 -3.72 -0.36 -7.39
C ILE A 260 -2.80 -1.33 -8.15
N GLU A 261 -2.23 -2.34 -7.49
CA GLU A 261 -1.46 -3.42 -8.12
C GLU A 261 -2.28 -4.17 -9.19
N THR A 262 -3.54 -4.50 -8.87
CA THR A 262 -4.48 -5.19 -9.78
C THR A 262 -4.86 -4.29 -10.96
N PHE A 263 -5.07 -3.00 -10.71
CA PHE A 263 -5.28 -1.99 -11.74
C PHE A 263 -4.09 -1.91 -12.69
N GLY A 264 -2.87 -1.83 -12.15
CA GLY A 264 -1.62 -1.85 -12.91
C GLY A 264 -1.46 -3.11 -13.76
N ALA A 265 -1.84 -4.28 -13.22
CA ALA A 265 -1.82 -5.56 -13.92
C ALA A 265 -2.94 -5.75 -14.94
N LYS A 266 -3.83 -4.75 -15.12
CA LYS A 266 -5.01 -4.83 -15.99
C LYS A 266 -5.83 -6.10 -15.76
N ARG A 267 -6.13 -6.39 -14.50
CA ARG A 267 -7.01 -7.49 -14.10
C ARG A 267 -8.34 -6.95 -13.60
N LYS A 268 -9.39 -7.75 -13.77
CA LYS A 268 -10.68 -7.48 -13.14
C LYS A 268 -10.56 -7.61 -11.62
N MET A 269 -11.46 -6.98 -10.88
CA MET A 269 -11.43 -6.96 -9.41
C MET A 269 -12.81 -7.10 -8.80
N ILE A 270 -12.88 -7.88 -7.72
CA ILE A 270 -13.98 -7.84 -6.76
C ILE A 270 -13.45 -7.19 -5.48
N THR A 271 -14.10 -6.13 -4.99
CA THR A 271 -13.64 -5.43 -3.79
C THR A 271 -14.76 -5.05 -2.84
N SER A 272 -14.50 -5.11 -1.54
CA SER A 272 -15.41 -4.55 -0.52
C SER A 272 -15.22 -3.05 -0.29
N ASN A 273 -14.27 -2.40 -0.97
CA ASN A 273 -14.06 -0.95 -0.81
C ASN A 273 -14.95 -0.16 -1.79
N GLY A 274 -16.10 0.31 -1.30
CA GLY A 274 -17.02 1.12 -2.09
C GLY A 274 -16.47 2.48 -2.53
N ASN A 275 -15.44 3.02 -1.87
CA ASN A 275 -14.82 4.29 -2.27
C ASN A 275 -14.17 4.20 -3.65
N ILE A 276 -13.90 3.00 -4.18
CA ILE A 276 -13.37 2.82 -5.54
C ILE A 276 -14.26 3.48 -6.60
N LYS A 277 -15.57 3.58 -6.36
CA LYS A 277 -16.53 4.25 -7.26
C LYS A 277 -16.23 5.75 -7.47
N LYS A 278 -15.52 6.39 -6.53
CA LYS A 278 -15.14 7.80 -6.59
C LYS A 278 -13.93 8.04 -7.52
N TYR A 279 -13.16 7.01 -7.85
CA TYR A 279 -11.93 7.14 -8.63
C TYR A 279 -12.23 7.23 -10.12
N ASP A 280 -11.45 8.05 -10.82
CA ASP A 280 -11.58 8.29 -12.25
C ASP A 280 -11.46 7.03 -13.13
N PHE A 281 -10.77 6.00 -12.64
CA PHE A 281 -10.63 4.72 -13.33
C PHE A 281 -11.77 3.71 -13.08
N TYR A 282 -12.78 4.02 -12.26
CA TYR A 282 -13.82 3.06 -11.92
C TYR A 282 -14.63 2.57 -13.14
N ASN A 283 -14.63 1.28 -13.41
CA ASN A 283 -15.42 0.72 -14.50
C ASN A 283 -16.13 -0.54 -14.01
N SER A 284 -17.45 -0.60 -14.12
CA SER A 284 -18.26 -1.74 -13.67
C SER A 284 -17.98 -3.04 -14.42
N ASN A 285 -17.47 -2.98 -15.66
CA ASN A 285 -17.02 -4.16 -16.40
C ASN A 285 -15.71 -4.73 -15.83
N ASN A 286 -14.88 -3.88 -15.21
CA ASN A 286 -13.60 -4.28 -14.64
C ASN A 286 -13.64 -4.46 -13.12
N ILE A 287 -14.58 -3.82 -12.42
CA ILE A 287 -14.60 -3.69 -10.97
C ILE A 287 -16.01 -3.95 -10.44
N PHE A 288 -16.15 -5.04 -9.72
CA PHE A 288 -17.34 -5.37 -8.94
C PHE A 288 -17.16 -4.92 -7.48
N VAL A 289 -18.09 -4.10 -6.99
CA VAL A 289 -18.11 -3.67 -5.59
C VAL A 289 -19.05 -4.58 -4.81
N LEU A 290 -18.49 -5.32 -3.87
CA LEU A 290 -19.18 -6.31 -3.04
C LEU A 290 -20.03 -5.60 -1.97
N GLU A 291 -21.23 -5.17 -2.34
CA GLU A 291 -22.22 -4.58 -1.41
C GLU A 291 -22.94 -5.65 -0.59
N ASN A 292 -23.21 -6.80 -1.22
CA ASN A 292 -23.76 -8.01 -0.62
C ASN A 292 -22.83 -9.21 -0.95
N GLN A 293 -23.08 -10.38 -0.38
CA GLN A 293 -22.33 -11.61 -0.72
C GLN A 293 -23.11 -12.51 -1.67
N ASN A 294 -23.84 -11.93 -2.64
CA ASN A 294 -24.64 -12.67 -3.61
C ASN A 294 -23.73 -13.38 -4.63
N PRO A 295 -23.68 -14.73 -4.64
CA PRO A 295 -22.83 -15.47 -5.56
C PRO A 295 -23.25 -15.32 -7.02
N ASP A 296 -24.53 -15.11 -7.31
CA ASP A 296 -25.03 -15.04 -8.69
C ASP A 296 -24.58 -13.73 -9.38
N GLU A 297 -24.61 -12.61 -8.66
CA GLU A 297 -24.08 -11.31 -9.15
C GLU A 297 -22.57 -11.38 -9.42
N ILE A 298 -21.83 -12.12 -8.60
CA ILE A 298 -20.39 -12.33 -8.82
C ILE A 298 -20.16 -13.14 -10.09
N ILE A 299 -20.92 -14.21 -10.30
CA ILE A 299 -20.78 -15.07 -11.49
C ILE A 299 -21.10 -14.29 -12.76
N GLU A 300 -22.19 -13.50 -12.75
CA GLU A 300 -22.52 -12.60 -13.86
C GLU A 300 -21.36 -11.64 -14.18
N PHE A 301 -20.74 -11.03 -13.16
CA PHE A 301 -19.56 -10.19 -13.35
C PHE A 301 -18.34 -10.95 -13.92
N LEU A 302 -18.17 -12.24 -13.62
CA LEU A 302 -17.08 -13.04 -14.17
C LEU A 302 -17.17 -13.17 -15.69
N GLU A 303 -18.38 -13.13 -16.26
CA GLU A 303 -18.64 -13.23 -17.70
C GLU A 303 -18.26 -11.95 -18.47
N ASN A 304 -18.21 -10.79 -17.79
CA ASN A 304 -17.84 -9.53 -18.43
C ASN A 304 -16.44 -9.58 -19.03
N SER A 305 -16.27 -9.03 -20.23
CA SER A 305 -14.94 -8.82 -20.81
C SER A 305 -14.24 -7.64 -20.13
N TYR A 306 -12.91 -7.72 -20.00
CA TYR A 306 -12.12 -6.60 -19.49
C TYR A 306 -12.14 -5.44 -20.49
N GLU A 307 -12.50 -4.25 -20.03
CA GLU A 307 -12.48 -3.04 -20.84
C GLU A 307 -11.16 -2.29 -20.69
N PRO A 308 -10.47 -1.95 -21.79
CA PRO A 308 -9.22 -1.19 -21.74
C PRO A 308 -9.38 0.15 -21.00
N ILE A 309 -8.40 0.46 -20.16
CA ILE A 309 -8.33 1.74 -19.45
C ILE A 309 -7.72 2.80 -20.38
N ASN A 310 -8.24 4.03 -20.34
CA ASN A 310 -7.61 5.18 -21.01
C ASN A 310 -6.14 5.32 -20.57
N SER A 311 -5.23 5.52 -21.53
CA SER A 311 -3.77 5.54 -21.27
C SER A 311 -3.36 6.65 -20.30
N GLU A 312 -3.95 7.84 -20.39
CA GLU A 312 -3.65 8.96 -19.49
C GLU A 312 -4.07 8.63 -18.05
N ILE A 313 -5.26 8.04 -17.87
CA ILE A 313 -5.72 7.57 -16.56
C ILE A 313 -4.77 6.48 -16.04
N TYR A 314 -4.42 5.50 -16.87
CA TYR A 314 -3.55 4.40 -16.47
C TYR A 314 -2.17 4.89 -16.00
N GLU A 315 -1.47 5.66 -16.83
CA GLU A 315 -0.13 6.17 -16.56
C GLU A 315 -0.05 7.01 -15.28
N LYS A 316 -1.12 7.73 -14.96
CA LYS A 316 -1.20 8.59 -13.77
C LYS A 316 -1.05 7.83 -12.45
N TYR A 317 -1.40 6.54 -12.40
CA TYR A 317 -1.23 5.69 -11.22
C TYR A 317 0.09 4.90 -11.22
N SER A 318 0.96 5.10 -12.21
CA SER A 318 2.28 4.46 -12.23
C SER A 318 3.20 5.05 -11.16
N LEU A 319 4.16 4.25 -10.67
CA LEU A 319 5.22 4.73 -9.77
C LEU A 319 6.00 5.91 -10.38
N SER A 320 6.21 5.89 -11.70
CA SER A 320 6.92 6.97 -12.40
C SER A 320 6.16 8.30 -12.28
N HIS A 321 4.87 8.30 -12.58
CA HIS A 321 4.02 9.50 -12.50
C HIS A 321 3.78 9.95 -11.06
N TRP A 322 3.61 9.00 -10.14
CA TRP A 322 3.51 9.29 -8.71
C TRP A 322 4.77 10.03 -8.19
N LEU A 323 5.97 9.60 -8.60
CA LEU A 323 7.20 10.33 -8.26
C LEU A 323 7.30 11.68 -8.95
N LYS A 324 6.90 11.80 -10.22
CA LYS A 324 6.84 13.12 -10.90
C LYS A 324 5.93 14.09 -10.17
N THR A 325 4.76 13.63 -9.71
CA THR A 325 3.85 14.42 -8.87
C THR A 325 4.55 14.89 -7.59
N ILE A 326 5.27 13.99 -6.90
CA ILE A 326 6.01 14.33 -5.68
C ILE A 326 7.16 15.30 -5.95
N ILE A 327 7.85 15.18 -7.08
CA ILE A 327 9.03 15.98 -7.45
C ILE A 327 8.63 17.35 -7.99
N ASN A 328 7.61 17.42 -8.85
CA ASN A 328 7.22 18.63 -9.58
C ASN A 328 6.01 19.33 -8.97
N GLU A 329 5.32 18.73 -8.00
CA GLU A 329 4.03 19.20 -7.46
C GLU A 329 2.94 19.30 -8.54
N GLU A 330 2.91 18.33 -9.46
CA GLU A 330 1.89 18.28 -10.52
C GLU A 330 0.49 18.06 -9.93
N GLU A 331 -0.43 18.97 -10.24
CA GLU A 331 -1.83 18.82 -9.88
C GLU A 331 -2.51 17.82 -10.81
N ASN A 332 -3.08 16.78 -10.21
CA ASN A 332 -3.72 15.69 -10.90
C ASN A 332 -5.08 15.43 -10.24
N ASN A 333 -6.17 15.38 -11.02
CA ASN A 333 -7.47 14.99 -10.48
C ASN A 333 -7.62 13.47 -10.56
N TYR A 334 -7.70 12.78 -9.42
CA TYR A 334 -7.83 11.32 -9.32
C TYR A 334 -9.27 10.85 -9.09
N LEU A 335 -10.18 11.79 -8.81
CA LEU A 335 -11.57 11.50 -8.46
C LEU A 335 -12.52 12.06 -9.53
N ARG A 336 -13.70 11.45 -9.65
CA ARG A 336 -14.73 11.82 -10.62
C ARG A 336 -15.58 13.01 -10.19
#